data_AF-A0A5N0EDB0-F1
#
_entry.id   AF-A0A5N0EDB0-F1
#
_cell.length_a   1.000
_cell.length_b   1.000
_cell.length_c   1.000
_cell.angle_alpha   90.00
_cell.angle_beta   90.00
_cell.angle_gamma   90.00
#
_symmetry.space_group_name_H-M   'P 1'
#
loop_
_entity.id
_entity.type
_entity.pdbx_description
1 polymer ?
#
loop_
_entity_poly.entity_id
_entity_poly.type
_entity_poly.pdbx_seq_one_letter_code
_entity_poly.pdbx_strand_id
1 'polypeptide(L)'
;MRVEVVIESDHRFTITDNLVNEMGKLDAKGLPSSRWTLSALLAVSARTWIEIRTADRQWLQEFSATTTIMSRCDQESTERIGTRITCELDRDYFPATTVLPAAEDLLNAWDDRAVVIDLRG
;
A
#
# COMPACT_ATOMS: atom_id res chain seq x y z
N MET A 1 -10.58 7.01 -11.31
CA MET A 1 -9.75 6.09 -10.49
C MET A 1 -10.30 6.13 -9.08
N ARG A 2 -10.69 5.00 -8.50
CA ARG A 2 -11.16 4.96 -7.10
C ARG A 2 -10.03 4.39 -6.26
N VAL A 3 -9.65 5.12 -5.23
CA VAL A 3 -8.72 4.67 -4.19
C VAL A 3 -9.53 4.53 -2.91
N GLU A 4 -9.35 3.43 -2.22
CA GLU A 4 -9.94 3.12 -0.92
C GLU A 4 -8.82 2.96 0.10
N VAL A 5 -8.95 3.63 1.23
CA VAL A 5 -8.03 3.51 2.36
C VAL A 5 -8.83 3.00 3.54
N VAL A 6 -8.43 1.85 4.09
CA VAL A 6 -9.02 1.25 5.27
C VAL A 6 -7.99 1.29 6.39
N ILE A 7 -8.34 1.89 7.51
CA ILE A 7 -7.52 1.88 8.73
C ILE A 7 -8.08 0.79 9.64
N GLU A 8 -7.26 -0.20 9.94
CA GLU A 8 -7.60 -1.36 10.77
C GLU A 8 -7.06 -1.17 12.20
N SER A 9 -7.37 -2.11 13.10
CA SER A 9 -6.73 -2.14 14.43
C SER A 9 -5.22 -2.36 14.32
N ASP A 10 -4.50 -2.15 15.43
CA ASP A 10 -3.08 -2.50 15.56
C ASP A 10 -2.11 -1.76 14.62
N HIS A 11 -2.44 -0.52 14.24
CA HIS A 11 -1.62 0.33 13.35
C HIS A 11 -1.43 -0.26 11.95
N ARG A 12 -2.43 -0.99 11.49
CA ARG A 12 -2.49 -1.53 10.14
C ARG A 12 -3.39 -0.66 9.27
N PHE A 13 -3.00 -0.48 8.02
CA PHE A 13 -3.88 0.11 7.01
C PHE A 13 -3.72 -0.57 5.66
N THR A 14 -4.77 -0.51 4.87
CA THR A 14 -4.83 -1.08 3.54
C THR A 14 -5.23 -0.01 2.54
N ILE A 15 -4.44 0.14 1.47
CA ILE A 15 -4.75 1.00 0.32
C ILE A 15 -5.11 0.08 -0.84
N THR A 16 -6.29 0.28 -1.42
CA THR A 16 -6.76 -0.46 -2.59
C THR A 16 -7.12 0.50 -3.71
N ASP A 17 -6.76 0.15 -4.94
CA ASP A 17 -7.27 0.80 -6.14
C ASP A 17 -7.74 -0.20 -7.17
N ASN A 18 -8.50 0.28 -8.15
CA ASN A 18 -9.03 -0.52 -9.25
C ASN A 18 -8.34 -0.22 -10.59
N LEU A 19 -7.12 0.31 -10.57
CA LEU A 19 -6.41 0.64 -11.80
C LEU A 19 -5.83 -0.63 -12.43
N VAL A 20 -6.04 -0.81 -13.73
CA VAL A 20 -5.47 -1.94 -14.47
C VAL A 20 -3.97 -1.73 -14.59
N ASN A 21 -3.19 -2.64 -14.01
CA ASN A 21 -1.75 -2.64 -14.16
C ASN A 21 -1.35 -3.40 -15.43
N GLU A 22 -0.36 -2.86 -16.16
CA GLU A 22 0.27 -3.55 -17.28
C GLU A 22 1.52 -4.27 -16.79
N MET A 23 1.59 -5.59 -16.97
CA MET A 23 2.71 -6.40 -16.45
C MET A 23 4.08 -5.99 -16.97
N GLY A 24 4.16 -5.48 -18.20
CA GLY A 24 5.39 -4.99 -18.80
C GLY A 24 5.90 -3.66 -18.22
N LYS A 25 5.14 -3.01 -17.34
CA LYS A 25 5.49 -1.74 -16.67
C LYS A 25 5.85 -1.92 -15.20
N LEU A 26 5.95 -3.17 -14.75
CA LEU A 26 6.27 -3.52 -13.38
C LEU A 26 7.79 -3.70 -13.24
N ASP A 27 8.37 -3.13 -12.18
CA ASP A 27 9.80 -3.18 -11.93
C ASP A 27 10.25 -4.57 -11.40
N ALA A 28 11.53 -4.72 -11.08
CA ALA A 28 12.09 -5.97 -10.55
C ALA A 28 11.48 -6.40 -9.20
N LYS A 29 10.75 -5.51 -8.52
CA LYS A 29 10.00 -5.78 -7.29
C LYS A 29 8.50 -5.97 -7.58
N GLY A 30 8.12 -6.11 -8.86
CA GLY A 30 6.76 -6.28 -9.31
C GLY A 30 5.92 -5.00 -9.26
N LEU A 31 6.51 -3.83 -9.01
CA LEU A 31 5.79 -2.60 -8.71
C LEU A 31 5.58 -1.73 -9.95
N PRO A 32 4.43 -1.02 -10.08
CA PRO A 32 4.25 -0.05 -11.16
C PRO A 32 5.27 1.08 -11.02
N SER A 33 6.29 1.03 -11.88
CA SER A 33 7.47 1.90 -11.87
C SER A 33 7.14 3.40 -11.92
N SER A 34 5.96 3.76 -12.43
CA SER A 34 5.52 5.15 -12.61
C SER A 34 4.58 5.68 -11.52
N ARG A 35 4.21 4.88 -10.50
CA ARG A 35 3.04 5.21 -9.68
C ARG A 35 3.29 5.31 -8.18
N TRP A 36 4.19 4.52 -7.62
CA TRP A 36 4.35 4.45 -6.17
C TRP A 36 5.78 4.66 -5.73
N THR A 37 6.00 5.65 -4.85
CA THR A 37 7.26 5.80 -4.11
C THR A 37 7.20 4.94 -2.84
N LEU A 38 7.33 3.62 -2.99
CA LEU A 38 7.16 2.67 -1.89
C LEU A 38 8.28 2.72 -0.85
N SER A 39 9.44 3.31 -1.16
CA SER A 39 10.59 3.31 -0.24
C SER A 39 10.29 3.94 1.12
N ALA A 40 9.56 5.06 1.16
CA ALA A 40 9.19 5.70 2.42
C ALA A 40 8.20 4.82 3.20
N LEU A 41 7.19 4.28 2.51
CA LEU A 41 6.18 3.42 3.12
C LEU A 41 6.80 2.14 3.70
N LEU A 42 7.70 1.50 2.94
CA LEU A 42 8.45 0.33 3.38
C LEU A 42 9.34 0.66 4.58
N ALA A 43 10.02 1.81 4.59
CA ALA A 43 10.93 2.19 5.68
C ALA A 43 10.21 2.39 7.02
N VAL A 44 8.94 2.79 6.99
CA VAL A 44 8.15 3.06 8.20
C VAL A 44 7.21 1.91 8.59
N SER A 45 7.26 0.79 7.87
CA SER A 45 6.41 -0.37 8.09
C SER A 45 7.22 -1.56 8.61
N ALA A 46 6.73 -2.20 9.67
CA ALA A 46 7.28 -3.46 10.16
C ALA A 46 7.10 -4.57 9.13
N ARG A 47 5.91 -4.62 8.50
CA ARG A 47 5.58 -5.53 7.40
C ARG A 47 4.75 -4.84 6.34
N THR A 48 4.94 -5.23 5.09
CA THR A 48 4.16 -4.73 3.96
C THR A 48 3.86 -5.87 3.00
N TRP A 49 2.58 -6.03 2.66
CA TRP A 49 2.10 -6.93 1.62
C TRP A 49 1.65 -6.12 0.43
N ILE A 50 2.19 -6.46 -0.74
CA ILE A 50 1.83 -5.82 -1.99
C ILE A 50 1.24 -6.88 -2.90
N GLU A 51 -0.01 -6.65 -3.26
CA GLU A 51 -0.78 -7.50 -4.13
C GLU A 51 -1.15 -6.73 -5.40
N ILE A 52 -0.83 -7.30 -6.55
CA ILE A 52 -1.14 -6.73 -7.86
C ILE A 52 -1.95 -7.75 -8.64
N ARG A 53 -3.14 -7.33 -9.06
CA ARG A 53 -4.09 -8.17 -9.80
C ARG A 53 -4.29 -7.59 -11.19
N THR A 54 -3.92 -8.36 -12.20
CA THR A 54 -4.25 -8.09 -13.60
C THR A 54 -5.41 -8.99 -14.05
N ALA A 55 -5.79 -8.86 -15.31
CA ALA A 55 -6.87 -9.65 -15.89
C ALA A 55 -6.58 -11.16 -15.91
N ASP A 56 -5.30 -11.55 -15.89
CA ASP A 56 -4.84 -12.93 -16.06
C ASP A 56 -4.01 -13.44 -14.88
N ARG A 57 -3.40 -12.56 -14.09
CA ARG A 57 -2.44 -12.93 -13.06
C ARG A 57 -2.62 -12.14 -11.78
N GLN A 58 -2.26 -12.78 -10.68
CA GLN A 58 -2.13 -12.16 -9.37
C GLN A 58 -0.71 -12.36 -8.88
N TRP A 59 -0.12 -11.29 -8.37
CA TRP A 59 1.19 -11.25 -7.76
C TRP A 59 1.05 -10.83 -6.31
N LEU A 60 1.70 -11.56 -5.41
CA LEU A 60 1.83 -11.20 -4.01
C LEU A 60 3.30 -11.16 -3.61
N GLN A 61 3.71 -10.09 -2.94
CA GLN A 61 5.05 -9.93 -2.40
C GLN A 61 4.98 -9.37 -0.98
N GLU A 62 5.82 -9.91 -0.09
CA GLU A 62 5.93 -9.45 1.29
C GLU A 62 7.31 -8.84 1.55
N PHE A 63 7.31 -7.75 2.30
CA PHE A 63 8.49 -7.06 2.81
C PHE A 63 8.45 -6.94 4.33
N SER A 64 9.62 -6.96 4.97
CA SER A 64 9.84 -6.37 6.30
C SER A 64 10.84 -5.25 6.16
N ALA A 65 10.41 -4.06 6.57
CA ALA A 65 11.05 -2.82 6.17
C ALA A 65 11.31 -2.79 4.65
N THR A 66 12.56 -2.54 4.24
CA THR A 66 12.99 -2.53 2.83
C THR A 66 13.40 -3.91 2.30
N THR A 67 13.32 -4.97 3.11
CA THR A 67 13.80 -6.31 2.78
C THR A 67 12.66 -7.20 2.30
N THR A 68 12.80 -7.83 1.14
CA THR A 68 11.83 -8.82 0.65
C THR A 68 11.91 -10.09 1.50
N ILE A 69 10.80 -10.51 2.12
CA ILE A 69 10.72 -11.76 2.89
C ILE A 69 10.19 -12.90 2.02
N MET A 70 9.14 -12.65 1.24
CA MET A 70 8.54 -13.64 0.37
C MET A 70 8.82 -13.28 -1.08
N SER A 71 9.47 -14.20 -1.80
CA SER A 71 9.61 -14.11 -3.26
C SER A 71 8.25 -14.10 -3.93
N ARG A 72 8.15 -13.44 -5.08
CA ARG A 72 6.89 -13.25 -5.79
C ARG A 72 6.17 -14.58 -6.04
N CYS A 73 4.92 -14.66 -5.58
CA CYS A 73 4.04 -15.78 -5.89
C CYS A 73 3.10 -15.38 -7.03
N ASP A 74 3.20 -16.08 -8.16
CA ASP A 74 2.34 -15.89 -9.33
C ASP A 74 1.18 -16.91 -9.26
N GLN A 75 -0.06 -16.41 -9.30
CA GLN A 75 -1.28 -17.22 -9.34
C GLN A 75 -2.20 -16.76 -10.48
N GLU A 76 -3.08 -17.65 -10.96
CA GLU A 76 -4.14 -17.26 -11.89
C GLU A 76 -5.14 -16.33 -11.18
N SER A 77 -5.47 -15.20 -11.81
CA SER A 77 -6.37 -14.21 -11.21
C SER A 77 -7.83 -14.69 -11.26
N THR A 78 -8.51 -14.69 -10.12
CA THR A 78 -9.95 -15.03 -10.01
C THR A 78 -10.82 -13.83 -9.60
N GLU A 79 -10.22 -12.65 -9.42
CA GLU A 79 -10.84 -11.50 -8.75
C GLU A 79 -10.74 -10.17 -9.54
N ARG A 80 -11.23 -9.08 -8.93
CA ARG A 80 -11.13 -7.71 -9.43
C ARG A 80 -9.68 -7.27 -9.62
N ILE A 81 -9.41 -6.69 -10.78
CA ILE A 81 -8.14 -6.04 -11.15
C ILE A 81 -7.86 -4.82 -10.26
N GLY A 82 -6.57 -4.59 -9.98
CA GLY A 82 -6.16 -3.47 -9.12
C GLY A 82 -4.85 -3.71 -8.38
N THR A 83 -4.60 -2.80 -7.44
CA THR A 83 -3.47 -2.89 -6.50
C THR A 83 -4.02 -2.89 -5.09
N ARG A 84 -3.53 -3.76 -4.23
CA ARG A 84 -3.80 -3.75 -2.79
C ARG A 84 -2.47 -3.75 -2.04
N ILE A 85 -2.28 -2.75 -1.19
CA ILE A 85 -1.10 -2.61 -0.34
C ILE A 85 -1.58 -2.61 1.11
N THR A 86 -1.13 -3.56 1.89
CA THR A 86 -1.41 -3.63 3.34
C THR A 86 -0.11 -3.41 4.10
N CYS A 87 -0.13 -2.48 5.05
CA CYS A 87 1.02 -2.08 5.83
C CYS A 87 0.73 -2.20 7.32
N GLU A 88 1.67 -2.77 8.06
CA GLU A 88 1.73 -2.67 9.52
C GLU A 88 2.81 -1.65 9.86
N LEU A 89 2.44 -0.57 10.54
CA LEU A 89 3.41 0.47 10.92
C LEU A 89 4.41 -0.07 11.95
N ASP A 90 5.67 0.33 11.79
CA ASP A 90 6.73 0.02 12.73
C ASP A 90 6.59 0.89 13.99
N ARG A 91 6.35 0.25 15.13
CA ARG A 91 6.20 0.92 16.44
C ARG A 91 7.50 1.54 16.93
N ASP A 92 8.64 1.00 16.52
CA ASP A 92 9.94 1.55 16.88
C ASP A 92 10.26 2.79 16.04
N TYR A 93 9.72 2.85 14.81
CA TYR A 93 9.79 4.03 13.96
C TYR A 93 8.86 5.15 14.42
N PHE A 94 7.65 4.80 14.87
CA PHE A 94 6.69 5.72 15.49
C PHE A 94 6.60 5.46 17.00
N PRO A 95 7.61 5.86 17.80
CA PRO A 95 7.51 5.73 19.25
C PRO A 95 6.23 6.43 19.73
N ALA A 96 5.62 5.94 20.80
CA ALA A 96 4.34 6.45 21.31
C ALA A 96 4.33 7.96 21.64
N THR A 97 5.50 8.59 21.68
CA THR A 97 5.71 10.04 21.86
C THR A 97 5.76 10.83 20.56
N THR A 98 5.72 10.17 19.40
CA THR A 98 5.73 10.82 18.08
C THR A 98 4.38 11.48 17.86
N VAL A 99 4.38 12.80 17.95
CA VAL A 99 3.26 13.63 17.52
C VAL A 99 3.33 13.73 16.00
N LEU A 100 2.44 13.00 15.32
CA LEU A 100 2.18 13.28 13.92
C LEU A 100 1.45 14.63 13.82
N PRO A 101 1.81 15.52 12.87
CA PRO A 101 1.00 16.71 12.61
C PRO A 101 -0.44 16.30 12.37
N ALA A 102 -1.39 17.14 12.80
CA ALA A 102 -2.80 16.83 12.67
C ALA A 102 -3.11 16.52 11.21
N ALA A 103 -3.95 15.52 10.95
CA ALA A 103 -4.27 15.10 9.57
C ALA A 103 -4.78 16.28 8.72
N GLU A 104 -5.44 17.26 9.34
CA GLU A 104 -5.88 18.52 8.74
C GLU A 104 -4.73 19.35 8.13
N ASP A 105 -3.54 19.33 8.73
CA ASP A 105 -2.36 20.03 8.22
C ASP A 105 -1.76 19.33 6.98
N LEU A 106 -1.98 18.02 6.85
CA LEU A 106 -1.50 17.19 5.73
C LEU A 106 -2.50 17.14 4.57
N LEU A 107 -3.79 17.32 4.84
CA LEU A 107 -4.88 17.35 3.84
C LEU A 107 -4.92 18.65 3.01
N ASN A 108 -4.16 19.69 3.41
CA ASN A 108 -3.97 20.90 2.61
C ASN A 108 -2.90 20.77 1.50
N ALA A 109 -2.32 19.58 1.30
CA ALA A 109 -1.58 19.29 0.08
C ALA A 109 -2.56 19.34 -1.11
N TRP A 110 -2.28 20.20 -2.09
CA TRP A 110 -3.06 20.58 -3.30
C TRP A 110 -3.61 19.45 -4.22
N ASP A 111 -3.92 18.26 -3.74
CA ASP A 111 -4.39 17.14 -4.57
C ASP A 111 -5.77 16.65 -4.12
N ASP A 112 -6.81 17.19 -4.75
CA ASP A 112 -8.25 16.96 -4.52
C ASP A 112 -8.74 15.50 -4.78
N ARG A 113 -7.86 14.51 -4.74
CA ARG A 113 -8.11 13.13 -5.20
C ARG A 113 -8.21 12.09 -4.09
N ALA A 114 -7.91 12.45 -2.85
CA ALA A 114 -7.95 11.52 -1.72
C ALA A 114 -9.24 11.71 -0.90
N VAL A 115 -10.11 10.70 -0.91
CA VAL A 115 -11.25 10.62 0.03
C VAL A 115 -10.83 9.70 1.17
N VAL A 116 -10.62 10.26 2.36
CA VAL A 116 -10.35 9.50 3.59
C VAL A 116 -11.69 9.31 4.31
N ILE A 117 -12.04 8.06 4.61
CA ILE A 117 -13.26 7.70 5.36
C ILE A 117 -12.81 7.09 6.69
N ASP A 118 -13.10 7.76 7.81
CA ASP A 118 -12.90 7.18 9.14
C ASP A 118 -14.07 6.22 9.43
N LEU A 119 -13.76 4.94 9.64
CA LEU A 119 -14.74 3.89 9.92
C LEU A 119 -14.87 3.59 11.42
N ARG A 120 -14.17 4.35 12.28
CA ARG A 120 -14.28 4.22 13.74
C ARG A 120 -15.47 5.06 14.23
N GLY A 121 -16.67 4.51 14.03
CA GLY A 121 -17.88 4.93 14.74
C GLY A 121 -17.90 4.40 16.17
#